data_AF-A0A9X1YFR6-F1
#
_entry.id   AF-A0A9X1YFR6-F1
#
_cell.length_a   1.000
_cell.length_b   1.000
_cell.length_c   1.000
_cell.angle_alpha   90.00
_cell.angle_beta   90.00
_cell.angle_gamma   90.00
#
_symmetry.space_group_name_H-M   'P 1'
#
loop_
_entity.id
_entity.type
_entity.pdbx_description
1 polymer ?
#
loop_
_entity_poly.entity_id
_entity_poly.type
_entity_poly.pdbx_seq_one_letter_code
_entity_poly.pdbx_strand_id
1 'polypeptide(L)'
;MPVASSASTTARRGVLGGAASLLAFATAVSYARPAVASPDAEVCRVAGLMVDGRAEIERHMEPYYDAVRFEYPPGTAARMRLLNEQHRELRDRLAVTPAASFEGWQAKARALLLWLTPGGDADVPTDPDQRLVLSLCRDLLAGRAA
;
A
#
# COMPACT_ATOMS: atom_id res chain seq x y z
N MET A 1 -11.87 -53.10 11.85
CA MET A 1 -10.69 -52.41 11.28
C MET A 1 -11.12 -51.06 10.73
N PRO A 2 -10.76 -49.93 11.34
CA PRO A 2 -11.11 -48.61 10.84
C PRO A 2 -10.04 -48.12 9.85
N VAL A 3 -10.49 -47.72 8.65
CA VAL A 3 -9.66 -47.10 7.60
C VAL A 3 -9.38 -45.66 8.01
N ALA A 4 -8.09 -45.33 8.12
CA ALA A 4 -7.63 -43.98 8.44
C ALA A 4 -8.04 -42.99 7.33
N SER A 5 -8.72 -41.92 7.74
CA SER A 5 -9.11 -40.79 6.89
C SER A 5 -7.88 -40.04 6.39
N SER A 6 -7.64 -40.10 5.09
CA SER A 6 -6.58 -39.39 4.35
C SER A 6 -6.94 -37.94 4.02
N ALA A 7 -7.70 -37.26 4.88
CA ALA A 7 -8.15 -35.88 4.69
C ALA A 7 -7.26 -34.81 5.38
N SER A 8 -6.05 -35.14 5.85
CA SER A 8 -5.37 -34.35 6.90
C SER A 8 -4.04 -33.66 6.54
N THR A 9 -3.64 -33.54 5.27
CA THR A 9 -2.33 -32.92 4.93
C THR A 9 -2.42 -31.64 4.11
N THR A 10 -3.38 -31.51 3.19
CA THR A 10 -3.50 -30.33 2.33
C THR A 10 -4.09 -29.13 3.07
N ALA A 11 -5.03 -29.36 3.99
CA ALA A 11 -5.70 -28.29 4.76
C ALA A 11 -4.78 -27.57 5.77
N ARG A 12 -3.70 -28.21 6.25
CA ARG A 12 -2.76 -27.59 7.21
C ARG A 12 -1.76 -26.63 6.57
N ARG A 13 -1.51 -26.73 5.25
CA ARG A 13 -0.58 -25.83 4.54
C ARG A 13 -1.20 -24.48 4.20
N GLY A 14 -2.53 -24.38 4.08
CA GLY A 14 -3.22 -23.12 3.82
C GLY A 14 -3.22 -22.15 5.01
N VAL A 15 -3.27 -22.66 6.24
CA VAL A 15 -3.37 -21.82 7.45
C VAL A 15 -2.01 -21.22 7.86
N LEU A 16 -0.89 -21.89 7.54
CA LEU A 16 0.45 -21.36 7.80
C LEU A 16 0.90 -20.31 6.77
N GLY A 17 0.34 -20.32 5.55
CA GLY A 17 0.58 -19.27 4.55
C GLY A 17 -0.09 -17.94 4.92
N GLY A 18 -1.29 -17.98 5.52
CA GLY A 18 -2.01 -16.78 5.95
C GLY A 18 -1.44 -16.14 7.22
N ALA A 19 -0.87 -16.93 8.14
CA ALA A 19 -0.25 -16.42 9.35
C ALA A 19 1.13 -15.78 9.10
N ALA A 20 1.86 -16.21 8.07
CA ALA A 20 3.12 -15.58 7.68
C ALA A 20 2.93 -14.16 7.15
N SER A 21 1.82 -13.87 6.45
CA SER A 21 1.49 -12.52 5.99
C SER A 21 1.11 -11.57 7.14
N LEU A 22 0.56 -12.10 8.24
CA LEU A 22 0.27 -11.31 9.45
C LEU A 22 1.50 -11.10 10.34
N LEU A 23 2.42 -12.06 10.40
CA LEU A 23 3.63 -11.96 11.22
C LEU A 23 4.79 -11.23 10.54
N ALA A 24 4.86 -11.21 9.21
CA ALA A 24 5.85 -10.41 8.48
C ALA A 24 5.60 -8.90 8.58
N PHE A 25 4.37 -8.49 8.91
CA PHE A 25 4.02 -7.08 9.17
C PHE A 25 4.04 -6.69 10.65
N ALA A 26 4.03 -7.66 11.58
CA ALA A 26 3.99 -7.40 13.02
C ALA A 26 5.38 -7.31 13.68
N THR A 27 6.45 -7.76 13.03
CA THR A 27 7.83 -7.74 13.57
C THR A 27 8.66 -6.55 13.10
N ALA A 28 8.07 -5.36 13.03
CA ALA A 28 8.79 -4.09 12.85
C ALA A 28 8.70 -3.16 14.08
N VAL A 29 8.45 -3.70 15.27
CA VAL A 29 8.52 -2.95 16.54
C VAL A 29 9.49 -3.65 17.49
N SER A 30 10.72 -3.81 17.05
CA SER A 30 11.86 -3.92 17.97
C SER A 30 12.59 -2.59 17.93
N TYR A 31 12.51 -1.88 19.05
CA TYR A 31 13.16 -0.62 19.39
C TYR A 31 14.71 -0.75 19.34
N ALA A 32 15.29 -0.96 18.17
CA ALA A 32 16.57 -0.37 17.87
C ALA A 32 16.25 1.03 17.36
N ARG A 33 16.74 2.08 18.03
CA ARG A 33 16.62 3.46 17.55
C ARG A 33 17.22 3.44 16.13
N PRO A 34 16.41 3.46 15.05
CA PRO A 34 17.00 3.40 13.73
C PRO A 34 17.83 4.66 13.61
N ALA A 35 19.04 4.55 13.04
CA ALA A 35 19.73 5.73 12.53
C ALA A 35 18.66 6.57 11.83
N VAL A 36 18.45 7.81 12.30
CA VAL A 36 17.31 8.65 11.91
C VAL A 36 17.24 8.58 10.39
N ALA A 37 16.27 7.81 9.87
CA ALA A 37 16.19 7.59 8.43
C ALA A 37 16.04 8.99 7.84
N SER A 38 16.89 9.33 6.87
CA SER A 38 16.77 10.64 6.23
C SER A 38 15.32 10.78 5.73
N PRO A 39 14.74 11.99 5.76
CA PRO A 39 13.39 12.21 5.24
C PRO A 39 13.21 11.63 3.84
N ASP A 40 14.23 11.70 2.99
CA ASP A 40 14.25 11.06 1.67
C ASP A 40 14.18 9.53 1.73
N ALA A 41 14.94 8.87 2.60
CA ALA A 41 14.89 7.41 2.76
C ALA A 41 13.49 6.96 3.23
N GLU A 42 12.86 7.75 4.10
CA GLU A 42 11.49 7.50 4.55
C GLU A 42 10.46 7.72 3.43
N VAL A 43 10.62 8.78 2.62
CA VAL A 43 9.82 9.03 1.42
C VAL A 43 9.91 7.86 0.44
N CYS A 44 11.12 7.39 0.14
CA CYS A 44 11.34 6.25 -0.76
C CYS A 44 10.70 4.97 -0.20
N ARG A 45 10.85 4.70 1.10
CA ARG A 45 10.25 3.54 1.77
C ARG A 45 8.73 3.58 1.72
N VAL A 46 8.12 4.70 2.08
CA VAL A 46 6.66 4.87 2.10
C VAL A 46 6.10 4.80 0.67
N ALA A 47 6.74 5.44 -0.30
CA ALA A 47 6.34 5.35 -1.70
C ALA A 47 6.40 3.91 -2.23
N GLY A 48 7.44 3.14 -1.86
CA GLY A 48 7.54 1.72 -2.19
C GLY A 48 6.38 0.90 -1.65
N LEU A 49 6.04 1.08 -0.37
CA LEU A 49 4.89 0.39 0.24
C LEU A 49 3.56 0.72 -0.46
N MET A 50 3.39 1.95 -0.95
CA MET A 50 2.20 2.34 -1.70
C MET A 50 2.13 1.66 -3.08
N VAL A 51 3.28 1.48 -3.75
CA VAL A 51 3.36 0.74 -5.02
C VAL A 51 2.98 -0.73 -4.78
N ASP A 52 3.54 -1.34 -3.75
CA ASP A 52 3.29 -2.75 -3.41
C ASP A 52 1.82 -2.99 -3.03
N GLY A 53 1.25 -2.11 -2.20
CA GLY A 53 -0.15 -2.21 -1.82
C GLY A 53 -1.10 -1.97 -3.01
N ARG A 54 -0.74 -1.10 -3.97
CA ARG A 54 -1.53 -0.89 -5.20
C ARG A 54 -1.53 -2.16 -6.04
N ALA A 55 -0.37 -2.78 -6.23
CA ALA A 55 -0.26 -4.06 -6.93
C ALA A 55 -1.04 -5.17 -6.21
N GLU A 56 -1.12 -5.15 -4.87
CA GLU A 56 -1.94 -6.09 -4.12
C GLU A 56 -3.45 -5.86 -4.34
N ILE A 57 -3.90 -4.60 -4.32
CA ILE A 57 -5.28 -4.22 -4.65
C ILE A 57 -5.63 -4.69 -6.07
N GLU A 58 -4.77 -4.38 -7.05
CA GLU A 58 -4.99 -4.78 -8.44
C GLU A 58 -5.08 -6.29 -8.59
N ARG A 59 -4.18 -7.06 -7.96
CA ARG A 59 -4.24 -8.53 -7.96
C ARG A 59 -5.52 -9.07 -7.32
N HIS A 60 -6.05 -8.39 -6.30
CA HIS A 60 -7.33 -8.77 -5.70
C HIS A 60 -8.51 -8.41 -6.60
N MET A 61 -8.42 -7.34 -7.39
CA MET A 61 -9.51 -6.85 -8.24
C MET A 61 -9.52 -7.49 -9.64
N GLU A 62 -8.36 -7.92 -10.14
CA GLU A 62 -8.15 -8.47 -11.49
C GLU A 62 -9.15 -9.56 -11.89
N PRO A 63 -9.49 -10.54 -11.03
CA PRO A 63 -10.47 -11.57 -11.38
C PRO A 63 -11.90 -11.04 -11.63
N TYR A 64 -12.17 -9.80 -11.24
CA TYR A 64 -13.52 -9.21 -11.29
C TYR A 64 -13.67 -8.12 -12.34
N TYR A 65 -12.61 -7.69 -13.03
CA TYR A 65 -12.70 -6.62 -14.03
C TYR A 65 -13.61 -6.98 -15.22
N ASP A 66 -13.68 -8.27 -15.58
CA ASP A 66 -14.51 -8.75 -16.69
C ASP A 66 -15.76 -9.53 -16.22
N ALA A 67 -16.06 -9.51 -14.92
CA ALA A 67 -17.19 -10.26 -14.36
C ALA A 67 -18.53 -9.59 -14.70
N VAL A 68 -19.37 -10.29 -15.47
CA VAL A 68 -20.73 -9.85 -15.87
C VAL A 68 -21.66 -9.62 -14.66
N ARG A 69 -21.35 -10.23 -13.51
CA ARG A 69 -21.97 -9.94 -12.22
C ARG A 69 -20.89 -9.74 -11.17
N PHE A 70 -20.87 -8.55 -10.60
CA PHE A 70 -19.92 -8.15 -9.59
C PHE A 70 -20.36 -8.65 -8.21
N GLU A 71 -20.10 -9.92 -7.92
CA GLU A 71 -20.29 -10.48 -6.58
C GLU A 71 -18.93 -10.71 -5.93
N TYR A 72 -18.59 -9.87 -4.96
CA TYR A 72 -17.39 -10.05 -4.15
C TYR A 72 -17.51 -11.32 -3.31
N PRO A 73 -16.50 -12.21 -3.30
CA PRO A 73 -16.46 -13.30 -2.34
C PRO A 73 -16.56 -12.79 -0.89
N PRO A 74 -17.09 -13.61 0.02
CA PRO A 74 -17.09 -13.28 1.44
C PRO A 74 -15.69 -12.93 1.93
N GLY A 75 -15.54 -11.75 2.54
CA GLY A 75 -14.26 -11.24 3.04
C GLY A 75 -13.51 -10.29 2.10
N THR A 76 -13.79 -10.28 0.80
CA THR A 76 -13.10 -9.38 -0.14
C THR A 76 -13.39 -7.91 0.17
N ALA A 77 -14.64 -7.56 0.49
CA ALA A 77 -15.00 -6.19 0.89
C ALA A 77 -14.34 -5.74 2.20
N ALA A 78 -14.04 -6.66 3.12
CA ALA A 78 -13.32 -6.34 4.35
C ALA A 78 -11.81 -6.17 4.08
N ARG A 79 -11.23 -7.03 3.23
CA ARG A 79 -9.83 -6.93 2.80
C ARG A 79 -9.57 -5.63 2.03
N MET A 80 -10.44 -5.28 1.09
CA MET A 80 -10.34 -4.04 0.32
C MET A 80 -10.45 -2.79 1.21
N ARG A 81 -11.34 -2.80 2.21
CA ARG A 81 -11.42 -1.71 3.19
C ARG A 81 -10.10 -1.54 3.96
N LEU A 82 -9.52 -2.63 4.46
CA LEU A 82 -8.24 -2.59 5.16
C LEU A 82 -7.10 -2.08 4.26
N LEU A 83 -6.99 -2.57 3.03
CA LEU A 83 -5.97 -2.11 2.07
C LEU A 83 -6.13 -0.62 1.74
N ASN A 84 -7.36 -0.15 1.56
CA ASN A 84 -7.66 1.25 1.30
C ASN A 84 -7.33 2.16 2.50
N GLU A 85 -7.61 1.71 3.73
CA GLU A 85 -7.24 2.42 4.96
C GLU A 85 -5.71 2.54 5.09
N GLN A 86 -4.98 1.44 4.88
CA GLN A 86 -3.52 1.44 4.89
C GLN A 86 -2.92 2.37 3.83
N HIS A 87 -3.47 2.34 2.62
CA HIS A 87 -3.08 3.25 1.55
C HIS A 87 -3.29 4.72 1.92
N ARG A 88 -4.40 5.04 2.59
CA ARG A 88 -4.70 6.38 3.07
C ARG A 88 -3.66 6.85 4.09
N GLU A 89 -3.31 6.00 5.05
CA GLU A 89 -2.29 6.31 6.05
C GLU A 89 -0.91 6.55 5.43
N LEU A 90 -0.49 5.69 4.50
CA LEU A 90 0.78 5.84 3.79
C LEU A 90 0.81 7.15 2.99
N ARG A 91 -0.28 7.51 2.33
CA ARG A 91 -0.39 8.78 1.60
C ARG A 91 -0.25 9.97 2.53
N ASP A 92 -0.97 9.98 3.65
CA ASP A 92 -0.94 11.09 4.60
C ASP A 92 0.46 11.25 5.18
N ARG A 93 1.14 10.13 5.46
CA ARG A 93 2.55 10.11 5.89
C ARG A 93 3.49 10.65 4.81
N LEU A 94 3.32 10.25 3.55
CA LEU A 94 4.10 10.74 2.42
C LEU A 94 3.91 12.25 2.20
N ALA A 95 2.69 12.75 2.37
CA ALA A 95 2.36 14.16 2.18
C ALA A 95 3.00 15.09 3.22
N VAL A 96 3.23 14.61 4.45
CA VAL A 96 3.86 15.41 5.52
C VAL A 96 5.38 15.20 5.64
N THR A 97 5.92 14.16 5.01
CA THR A 97 7.36 13.89 5.04
C THR A 97 8.05 14.66 3.92
N PRO A 98 8.97 15.61 4.20
CA PRO A 98 9.62 16.39 3.15
C PRO A 98 10.63 15.55 2.37
N ALA A 99 10.74 15.81 1.07
CA ALA A 99 11.81 15.30 0.21
C ALA A 99 12.75 16.43 -0.21
N ALA A 100 14.06 16.23 -0.04
CA ALA A 100 15.07 17.22 -0.37
C ALA A 100 15.99 16.77 -1.52
N SER A 101 15.90 15.50 -1.91
CA SER A 101 16.68 14.92 -2.99
C SER A 101 15.84 14.65 -4.23
N PHE A 102 16.52 14.53 -5.38
CA PHE A 102 15.88 14.11 -6.63
C PHE A 102 15.21 12.73 -6.51
N GLU A 103 15.84 11.78 -5.81
CA GLU A 103 15.26 10.46 -5.56
C GLU A 103 13.95 10.55 -4.75
N GLY A 104 13.93 11.37 -3.69
CA GLY A 104 12.74 11.61 -2.90
C GLY A 104 11.61 12.26 -3.71
N TRP A 105 11.92 13.24 -4.57
CA TRP A 105 10.93 13.83 -5.47
C TRP A 105 10.39 12.83 -6.47
N GLN A 106 11.26 12.00 -7.05
CA GLN A 106 10.86 10.95 -7.98
C GLN A 106 9.96 9.91 -7.31
N ALA A 107 10.28 9.51 -6.07
CA ALA A 107 9.46 8.60 -5.29
C ALA A 107 8.06 9.16 -5.02
N LYS A 108 7.94 10.43 -4.61
CA LYS A 108 6.64 11.11 -4.46
C LYS A 108 5.87 11.20 -5.77
N ALA A 109 6.53 11.55 -6.86
CA ALA A 109 5.91 11.64 -8.17
C ALA A 109 5.37 10.28 -8.65
N ARG A 110 6.15 9.21 -8.46
CA ARG A 110 5.69 7.83 -8.77
C ARG A 110 4.48 7.44 -7.94
N ALA A 111 4.52 7.69 -6.62
CA ALA A 111 3.39 7.43 -5.75
C ALA A 111 2.15 8.19 -6.25
N LEU A 112 2.28 9.49 -6.56
CA LEU A 112 1.19 10.32 -7.08
C LEU A 112 0.60 9.80 -8.39
N LEU A 113 1.42 9.33 -9.34
CA LEU A 113 0.94 8.79 -10.62
C LEU A 113 0.04 7.55 -10.46
N LEU A 114 0.30 6.71 -9.45
CA LEU A 114 -0.58 5.57 -9.14
C LEU A 114 -2.00 5.98 -8.76
N TRP A 115 -2.18 7.21 -8.25
CA TRP A 115 -3.48 7.75 -7.84
C TRP A 115 -4.15 8.56 -8.95
N LEU A 116 -3.38 9.33 -9.71
CA LEU A 116 -3.92 10.15 -10.81
C LEU A 116 -4.29 9.34 -12.06
N THR A 117 -3.82 8.09 -12.19
CA THR A 117 -4.16 7.25 -13.34
C THR A 117 -5.63 6.82 -13.24
N PRO A 118 -6.48 7.10 -14.26
CA PRO A 118 -7.91 6.85 -14.17
C PRO A 118 -8.18 5.34 -14.12
N GLY A 119 -8.85 4.88 -13.07
CA GLY A 119 -9.20 3.47 -12.89
C GLY A 119 -9.90 3.14 -11.57
N GLY A 120 -9.87 4.04 -10.58
CA GLY A 120 -10.65 3.92 -9.35
C GLY A 120 -11.34 5.23 -9.05
N ASP A 121 -12.67 5.20 -9.03
CA ASP A 121 -13.57 6.25 -8.54
C ASP A 121 -13.33 7.67 -9.05
N ALA A 122 -13.97 8.00 -10.18
CA ALA A 122 -14.16 9.37 -10.65
C ALA A 122 -15.05 10.23 -9.73
N ASP A 123 -15.53 9.69 -8.59
CA ASP A 123 -16.52 10.33 -7.71
C ASP A 123 -16.05 10.56 -6.26
N VAL A 124 -14.76 10.39 -5.93
CA VAL A 124 -14.24 10.68 -4.57
C VAL A 124 -13.64 12.09 -4.51
N PRO A 125 -13.91 12.88 -3.46
CA PRO A 125 -13.64 14.32 -3.45
C PRO A 125 -12.15 14.63 -3.63
N THR A 126 -11.90 15.63 -4.47
CA THR A 126 -10.61 16.21 -4.88
C THR A 126 -9.63 16.65 -3.77
N ASP A 127 -9.97 16.50 -2.49
CA ASP A 127 -9.30 17.14 -1.36
C ASP A 127 -8.01 16.42 -0.88
N PRO A 128 -7.97 15.08 -0.79
CA PRO A 128 -6.77 14.40 -0.32
C PRO A 128 -5.62 14.37 -1.32
N ASP A 129 -5.93 14.36 -2.62
CA ASP A 129 -4.94 14.28 -3.70
C ASP A 129 -4.21 15.61 -3.86
N GLN A 130 -4.88 16.72 -3.57
CA GLN A 130 -4.27 18.04 -3.49
C GLN A 130 -3.16 18.10 -2.44
N ARG A 131 -3.26 17.38 -1.32
CA ARG A 131 -2.24 17.43 -0.26
C ARG A 131 -0.90 16.86 -0.71
N LEU A 132 -0.90 15.73 -1.43
CA LEU A 132 0.33 15.13 -1.94
C LEU A 132 0.93 15.94 -3.09
N VAL A 133 0.07 16.47 -3.98
CA VAL A 133 0.50 17.40 -5.05
C VAL A 133 1.15 18.65 -4.46
N LEU A 134 0.48 19.32 -3.52
CA LEU A 134 1.00 20.51 -2.84
C LEU A 134 2.29 20.20 -2.06
N SER A 135 2.39 19.02 -1.46
CA SER A 135 3.61 18.56 -0.79
C SER A 135 4.78 18.47 -1.76
N LEU A 136 4.61 17.79 -2.91
CA LEU A 136 5.65 17.70 -3.94
C LEU A 136 6.02 19.09 -4.49
N CYS A 137 5.04 19.96 -4.74
CA CYS A 137 5.31 21.34 -5.19
C CYS A 137 6.16 22.13 -4.17
N ARG A 138 5.87 22.01 -2.87
CA ARG A 138 6.65 22.66 -1.81
C ARG A 138 8.08 22.15 -1.78
N ASP A 139 8.28 20.84 -1.88
CA ASP A 139 9.60 20.21 -1.89
C ASP A 139 10.44 20.70 -3.09
N LEU A 140 9.84 20.74 -4.29
CA LEU A 140 10.51 21.22 -5.50
C LEU A 140 10.89 22.71 -5.43
N LEU A 141 10.03 23.54 -4.83
CA LEU A 141 10.32 24.97 -4.63
C LEU A 141 11.43 25.17 -3.60
N ALA A 142 11.43 24.39 -2.51
CA ALA A 142 12.46 24.47 -1.48
C ALA A 142 13.83 24.00 -2.01
N GLY A 143 13.88 22.91 -2.79
CA GLY A 143 15.11 22.39 -3.36
C GLY A 143 15.72 23.24 -4.48
N ARG A 144 14.95 24.14 -5.10
CA ARG A 144 15.47 25.13 -6.06
C ARG A 144 16.11 26.35 -5.40
N ALA A 145 15.90 26.54 -4.10
CA ALA A 145 16.45 27.67 -3.34
C ALA A 145 17.80 27.35 -2.65
N ALA A 146 18.26 26.10 -2.71
CA ALA A 146 19.54 25.61 -2.20
C ALA A 146 20.56 25.46 -3.34
#